data_AF-A5Z956-F1
#
_entry.id   AF-A5Z956-F1
#
_cell.length_a   1.000
_cell.length_b   1.000
_cell.length_c   1.000
_cell.angle_alpha   90.00
_cell.angle_beta   90.00
_cell.angle_gamma   90.00
#
_symmetry.space_group_name_H-M   'P 1'
#
loop_
_entity.id
_entity.type
_entity.pdbx_description
1 polymer ?
#
loop_
_entity_poly.entity_id
_entity_poly.type
_entity_poly.pdbx_seq_one_letter_code
_entity_poly.pdbx_strand_id
1 'polypeptide(L)'
;MQKIKKLIAVLLSVAMLLGTFTMLNADSVYAKGKKTYYSGNFLGKVKDVDRTGIISKVKFTKTKMTITGSLKKGNSRESAWDGKAKYCKKKKRTFKLAKNVKFYEAGGMAGEVKDTKSSFVNFCKQLNKNPNGLEFWFIVKNGKVTKVVISS
;
A
#
# COMPACT_ATOMS: atom_id res chain seq x y z
N MET A 1 4.38 52.39 33.10
CA MET A 1 5.27 51.23 32.82
C MET A 1 4.57 49.86 32.81
N GLN A 2 3.67 49.57 33.75
CA GLN A 2 3.02 48.24 33.86
C GLN A 2 2.09 47.89 32.69
N LYS A 3 1.35 48.87 32.13
CA LYS A 3 0.48 48.69 30.96
C LYS A 3 1.27 48.36 29.68
N ILE A 4 2.44 48.98 29.49
CA ILE A 4 3.34 48.73 28.34
C ILE A 4 3.91 47.30 28.41
N LYS A 5 4.32 46.85 29.60
CA LYS A 5 4.79 45.46 29.81
C LYS A 5 3.70 44.42 29.50
N LYS A 6 2.43 44.69 29.87
CA LYS A 6 1.29 43.83 29.51
C LYS A 6 1.02 43.82 28.01
N LEU A 7 1.10 44.98 27.34
CA LEU A 7 0.89 45.08 25.90
C LEU A 7 1.97 44.29 25.12
N ILE A 8 3.23 44.41 25.54
CA ILE A 8 4.37 43.67 24.96
C ILE A 8 4.21 42.16 25.18
N ALA A 9 3.79 41.73 26.38
CA ALA A 9 3.55 40.31 26.67
C ALA A 9 2.40 39.73 25.82
N VAL A 10 1.34 40.50 25.58
CA VAL A 10 0.23 40.09 24.71
C VAL A 10 0.70 39.97 23.26
N LEU A 11 1.45 40.95 22.74
CA LEU A 11 2.00 40.90 21.38
C LEU A 11 2.93 39.70 21.15
N LEU A 12 3.79 39.38 22.13
CA LEU A 12 4.65 38.19 22.10
C LEU A 12 3.85 36.89 22.10
N SER A 13 2.79 36.79 22.91
CA SER A 13 1.94 35.60 22.94
C SER A 13 1.16 35.39 21.63
N VAL A 14 0.70 36.46 20.98
CA VAL A 14 0.01 36.40 19.69
C VAL A 14 0.97 36.02 18.56
N ALA A 15 2.20 36.53 18.56
CA ALA A 15 3.24 36.15 17.60
C ALA A 15 3.65 34.68 17.73
N MET A 16 3.73 34.15 18.96
CA MET A 16 3.99 32.72 19.19
C MET A 16 2.83 31.84 18.69
N LEU A 17 1.57 32.23 18.92
CA LEU A 17 0.42 31.51 18.39
C LEU A 17 0.42 31.51 16.85
N LEU A 18 0.66 32.65 16.20
CA LEU A 18 0.72 32.76 14.74
C LEU A 18 1.86 31.92 14.13
N GLY A 19 3.02 31.83 14.81
CA GLY A 19 4.13 30.96 14.42
C GLY A 19 3.81 29.46 14.49
N THR A 20 2.90 29.03 15.38
CA THR A 20 2.47 27.61 15.44
C THR A 20 1.47 27.25 14.35
N PHE A 21 0.64 28.20 13.89
CA PHE A 21 -0.31 27.98 12.79
C PHE A 21 0.37 27.87 11.41
N THR A 22 1.50 28.54 11.21
CA THR A 22 2.28 28.44 9.97
C THR A 22 3.06 27.12 9.89
N MET A 23 3.48 26.53 11.02
CA MET A 23 4.09 25.20 11.04
C MET A 23 3.09 24.05 10.78
N LEU A 24 1.82 24.24 11.13
CA LEU A 24 0.75 23.27 10.83
C LEU A 24 0.29 23.31 9.36
N ASN A 25 0.59 24.39 8.64
CA ASN A 25 0.35 24.56 7.20
C ASN A 25 1.65 24.73 6.40
N ALA A 26 2.75 24.15 6.90
CA ALA A 26 3.87 23.88 6.01
C ALA A 26 3.38 22.85 5.00
N ASP A 27 2.98 23.32 3.82
CA ASP A 27 2.81 22.50 2.64
C ASP A 27 4.04 21.60 2.57
N SER A 28 3.82 20.31 2.88
CA SER A 28 4.89 19.34 2.83
C SER A 28 5.45 19.41 1.41
N VAL A 29 6.65 19.94 1.26
CA VAL A 29 7.48 19.76 0.07
C VAL A 29 7.27 18.31 -0.32
N TYR A 30 6.64 18.07 -1.48
CA TYR A 30 6.12 16.77 -1.89
C TYR A 30 7.30 15.80 -2.08
N ALA A 31 7.88 15.32 -0.98
CA ALA A 31 8.90 14.31 -0.97
C ALA A 31 8.30 13.14 -1.73
N LYS A 32 8.98 12.74 -2.81
CA LYS A 32 8.51 11.70 -3.73
C LYS A 32 8.20 10.46 -2.90
N GLY A 33 6.90 10.27 -2.60
CA GLY A 33 6.46 9.38 -1.55
C GLY A 33 7.09 7.99 -1.65
N LYS A 34 7.74 7.52 -0.58
CA LYS A 34 8.46 6.24 -0.55
C LYS A 34 7.51 5.13 -1.00
N LYS A 35 7.90 4.43 -2.07
CA LYS A 35 7.16 3.28 -2.56
C LYS A 35 7.58 2.04 -1.78
N THR A 36 6.63 1.15 -1.56
CA THR A 36 6.87 -0.19 -1.03
C THR A 36 6.17 -1.17 -1.95
N TYR A 37 6.89 -2.19 -2.35
CA TYR A 37 6.42 -3.26 -3.20
C TYR A 37 6.16 -4.48 -2.34
N TYR A 38 5.06 -5.17 -2.63
CA TYR A 38 4.70 -6.44 -2.03
C TYR A 38 4.36 -7.44 -3.12
N SER A 39 4.75 -8.69 -2.94
CA SER A 39 4.45 -9.79 -3.86
C SER A 39 4.13 -11.08 -3.10
N GLY A 40 3.45 -11.99 -3.78
CA GLY A 40 3.15 -13.34 -3.34
C GLY A 40 2.27 -14.08 -4.34
N ASN A 41 2.04 -15.38 -4.14
CA ASN A 41 1.33 -16.25 -5.07
C ASN A 41 0.01 -16.76 -4.47
N PHE A 42 -1.05 -16.84 -5.28
CA PHE A 42 -2.34 -17.43 -4.90
C PHE A 42 -2.25 -18.96 -4.86
N LEU A 43 -1.72 -19.50 -3.76
CA LEU A 43 -1.63 -20.96 -3.54
C LEU A 43 -2.61 -21.47 -2.47
N GLY A 44 -3.39 -20.60 -1.84
CA GLY A 44 -4.40 -21.03 -0.86
C GLY A 44 -3.78 -21.53 0.45
N LYS A 45 -4.28 -22.65 0.99
CA LYS A 45 -3.73 -23.31 2.18
C LYS A 45 -2.89 -24.52 1.75
N VAL A 46 -1.59 -24.33 1.56
CA VAL A 46 -0.66 -25.44 1.27
C VAL A 46 0.11 -25.83 2.54
N LYS A 47 0.31 -27.13 2.74
CA LYS A 47 1.05 -27.68 3.89
C LYS A 47 2.56 -27.81 3.62
N ASP A 48 2.96 -28.10 2.38
CA ASP A 48 4.29 -28.66 2.06
C ASP A 48 5.12 -27.87 1.03
N VAL A 49 4.84 -26.58 0.85
CA VAL A 49 5.62 -25.70 -0.05
C VAL A 49 6.31 -24.64 0.81
N ASP A 50 7.48 -24.18 0.38
CA ASP A 50 8.14 -23.02 1.00
C ASP A 50 7.11 -21.90 1.20
N ARG A 51 6.85 -21.57 2.47
CA ARG A 51 5.71 -20.74 2.89
C ARG A 51 5.99 -19.25 2.69
N THR A 52 7.00 -18.91 1.90
CA THR A 52 7.39 -17.54 1.61
C THR A 52 6.51 -16.96 0.49
N GLY A 53 5.78 -15.89 0.79
CA GLY A 53 4.93 -15.24 -0.20
C GLY A 53 3.65 -15.98 -0.58
N ILE A 54 3.09 -16.86 0.26
CA ILE A 54 1.82 -17.54 -0.03
C ILE A 54 0.62 -16.70 0.39
N ILE A 55 -0.21 -16.34 -0.58
CA ILE A 55 -1.49 -15.65 -0.40
C ILE A 55 -2.62 -16.69 -0.40
N SER A 56 -3.37 -16.71 0.70
CA SER A 56 -4.54 -17.58 0.84
C SER A 56 -5.84 -16.88 0.49
N LYS A 57 -5.90 -15.55 0.63
CA LYS A 57 -7.11 -14.77 0.35
C LYS A 57 -6.81 -13.30 0.12
N VAL A 58 -7.45 -12.72 -0.90
CA VAL A 58 -7.50 -11.27 -1.14
C VAL A 58 -8.95 -10.80 -1.16
N LYS A 59 -9.29 -9.79 -0.36
CA LYS A 59 -10.63 -9.16 -0.33
C LYS A 59 -10.52 -7.66 -0.53
N PHE A 60 -11.34 -7.13 -1.42
CA PHE A 60 -11.47 -5.69 -1.61
C PHE A 60 -12.78 -5.16 -1.01
N THR A 61 -12.75 -3.91 -0.57
CA THR A 61 -13.93 -3.08 -0.31
C THR A 61 -13.82 -1.81 -1.15
N LYS A 62 -14.74 -0.85 -0.94
CA LYS A 62 -14.66 0.47 -1.59
C LYS A 62 -13.31 1.16 -1.29
N THR A 63 -12.81 1.06 -0.06
CA THR A 63 -11.67 1.85 0.44
C THR A 63 -10.47 1.02 0.94
N LYS A 64 -10.58 -0.30 1.01
CA LYS A 64 -9.54 -1.17 1.59
C LYS A 64 -9.28 -2.42 0.75
N MET A 65 -8.06 -2.92 0.83
CA MET A 65 -7.65 -4.25 0.39
C MET A 65 -7.17 -5.04 1.60
N THR A 66 -7.67 -6.25 1.79
CA THR A 66 -7.26 -7.16 2.87
C THR A 66 -6.61 -8.39 2.26
N ILE A 67 -5.38 -8.69 2.67
CA ILE A 67 -4.65 -9.89 2.27
C ILE A 67 -4.51 -10.79 3.49
N THR A 68 -4.79 -12.08 3.32
CA THR A 68 -4.46 -13.13 4.27
C THR A 68 -3.40 -14.01 3.65
N GLY A 69 -2.25 -14.12 4.30
CA GLY A 69 -1.11 -14.85 3.74
C GLY A 69 0.22 -14.31 4.26
N SER A 70 1.29 -14.89 3.77
CA SER A 70 2.63 -14.31 3.83
C SER A 70 2.91 -13.51 2.56
N LEU A 71 3.88 -12.60 2.60
CA LEU A 71 4.27 -11.74 1.48
C LEU A 71 5.79 -11.62 1.43
N LYS A 72 6.33 -11.23 0.29
CA LYS A 72 7.65 -10.62 0.16
C LYS A 72 7.50 -9.11 0.07
N LYS A 73 8.49 -8.35 0.55
CA LYS A 73 8.45 -6.88 0.59
C LYS A 73 9.79 -6.29 0.15
N GLY A 74 9.72 -5.27 -0.70
CA GLY A 74 10.87 -4.53 -1.23
C GLY A 74 10.61 -3.03 -1.40
N ASN A 75 11.65 -2.29 -1.76
CA ASN A 75 11.58 -0.85 -2.10
C ASN A 75 11.51 -0.61 -3.62
N SER A 76 11.84 -1.61 -4.44
CA SER A 76 11.63 -1.69 -5.89
C SER A 76 10.87 -2.97 -6.26
N ARG A 77 10.53 -3.13 -7.54
CA ARG A 77 9.95 -4.39 -8.05
C ARG A 77 10.98 -5.51 -7.87
N GLU A 78 12.16 -5.36 -8.43
CA GLU A 78 13.25 -6.34 -8.40
C GLU A 78 13.53 -6.84 -6.97
N SER A 79 13.65 -5.92 -6.00
CA SER A 79 13.92 -6.26 -4.59
C SER A 79 12.80 -7.02 -3.88
N ALA A 80 11.55 -6.96 -4.35
CA ALA A 80 10.44 -7.72 -3.76
C ALA A 80 10.34 -9.15 -4.33
N TRP A 81 11.02 -9.42 -5.45
CA TRP A 81 11.05 -10.73 -6.13
C TRP A 81 12.36 -11.48 -5.87
N ASP A 82 13.44 -10.76 -5.56
CA ASP A 82 14.74 -11.31 -5.19
C ASP A 82 14.69 -12.14 -3.88
N GLY A 83 15.62 -13.07 -3.71
CA GLY A 83 15.81 -13.88 -2.50
C GLY A 83 16.13 -13.04 -1.25
N LYS A 84 16.59 -11.80 -1.42
CA LYS A 84 16.85 -10.83 -0.33
C LYS A 84 15.61 -10.04 0.10
N ALA A 85 14.44 -10.30 -0.51
CA ALA A 85 13.21 -9.61 -0.14
C ALA A 85 12.87 -9.79 1.34
N LYS A 86 12.37 -8.74 1.99
CA LYS A 86 11.94 -8.85 3.40
C LYS A 86 10.72 -9.74 3.51
N TYR A 87 10.87 -10.88 4.17
CA TYR A 87 9.76 -11.77 4.44
C TYR A 87 8.74 -11.16 5.40
N CYS A 88 7.48 -11.22 5.00
CA CYS A 88 6.34 -10.80 5.76
C CYS A 88 5.55 -12.04 6.19
N LYS A 89 5.73 -12.48 7.46
CA LYS A 89 5.08 -13.68 8.03
C LYS A 89 3.58 -13.79 7.79
N LYS A 90 3.04 -15.01 7.78
CA LYS A 90 1.60 -15.24 7.54
C LYS A 90 0.74 -14.49 8.55
N LYS A 91 -0.07 -13.52 8.07
CA LYS A 91 -1.07 -12.80 8.87
C LYS A 91 -2.09 -12.11 7.97
N LYS A 92 -3.22 -11.70 8.55
CA LYS A 92 -4.16 -10.78 7.92
C LYS A 92 -3.58 -9.36 7.92
N ARG A 93 -3.52 -8.72 6.75
CA ARG A 93 -3.06 -7.34 6.56
C ARG A 93 -4.11 -6.56 5.82
N THR A 94 -4.36 -5.33 6.26
CA THR A 94 -5.33 -4.43 5.62
C THR A 94 -4.62 -3.17 5.17
N PHE A 95 -4.79 -2.81 3.91
CA PHE A 95 -4.23 -1.62 3.28
C PHE A 95 -5.35 -0.68 2.84
N LYS A 96 -5.16 0.63 3.02
CA LYS A 96 -6.05 1.65 2.45
C LYS A 96 -5.81 1.73 0.94
N LEU A 97 -6.87 1.92 0.16
CA LEU A 97 -6.78 2.18 -1.28
C LEU A 97 -6.60 3.69 -1.52
N ALA A 98 -5.81 4.06 -2.52
CA ALA A 98 -5.86 5.41 -3.07
C ALA A 98 -7.20 5.65 -3.78
N LYS A 99 -7.54 6.91 -4.10
CA LYS A 99 -8.76 7.22 -4.87
C LYS A 99 -8.71 6.56 -6.25
N ASN A 100 -7.56 6.64 -6.92
CA ASN A 100 -7.34 6.15 -8.28
C ASN A 100 -6.36 4.96 -8.29
N VAL A 101 -6.78 3.82 -7.75
CA VAL A 101 -5.99 2.58 -7.83
C VAL A 101 -6.04 2.04 -9.25
N LYS A 102 -4.88 1.69 -9.79
CA LYS A 102 -4.78 1.01 -11.09
C LYS A 102 -4.78 -0.51 -10.87
N PHE A 103 -5.63 -1.22 -11.60
CA PHE A 103 -5.72 -2.68 -11.58
C PHE A 103 -5.22 -3.19 -12.93
N TYR A 104 -4.40 -4.24 -12.91
CA TYR A 104 -3.85 -4.83 -14.11
C TYR A 104 -3.86 -6.35 -14.02
N GLU A 105 -4.08 -6.99 -15.15
CA GLU A 105 -3.73 -8.38 -15.37
C GLU A 105 -2.52 -8.41 -16.30
N ALA A 106 -1.57 -9.30 -16.05
CA ALA A 106 -0.38 -9.40 -16.86
C ALA A 106 -0.08 -10.85 -17.24
N GLY A 107 0.17 -11.09 -18.52
CA GLY A 107 0.46 -12.42 -19.01
C GLY A 107 0.84 -12.39 -20.49
N GLY A 108 1.69 -13.33 -20.90
CA GLY A 108 2.15 -13.46 -22.29
C GLY A 108 2.81 -12.20 -22.86
N MET A 109 2.76 -12.07 -24.18
CA MET A 109 3.38 -10.95 -24.92
C MET A 109 2.69 -9.60 -24.72
N ALA A 110 1.46 -9.59 -24.19
CA ALA A 110 0.66 -8.38 -24.03
C ALA A 110 1.13 -7.50 -22.85
N GLY A 111 1.96 -8.03 -21.94
CA GLY A 111 2.41 -7.29 -20.76
C GLY A 111 1.23 -6.96 -19.83
N GLU A 112 1.29 -5.79 -19.18
CA GLU A 112 0.23 -5.35 -18.27
C GLU A 112 -0.97 -4.75 -19.02
N VAL A 113 -2.11 -5.42 -18.97
CA VAL A 113 -3.39 -4.94 -19.50
C VAL A 113 -4.20 -4.33 -18.35
N LYS A 114 -4.63 -3.07 -18.51
CA LYS A 114 -5.40 -2.37 -17.49
C LYS A 114 -6.80 -2.98 -17.38
N ASP A 115 -7.21 -3.29 -16.16
CA ASP A 115 -8.53 -3.84 -15.86
C ASP A 115 -9.40 -2.85 -15.07
N THR A 116 -10.71 -3.10 -15.10
CA THR A 116 -11.68 -2.47 -14.23
C THR A 116 -11.57 -3.03 -12.81
N LYS A 117 -11.91 -2.22 -11.81
CA LYS A 117 -11.95 -2.70 -10.41
C LYS A 117 -12.92 -3.88 -10.23
N SER A 118 -14.06 -3.86 -10.92
CA SER A 118 -15.10 -4.88 -10.74
C SER A 118 -14.63 -6.25 -11.25
N SER A 119 -14.11 -6.30 -12.48
CA SER A 119 -13.55 -7.51 -13.09
C SER A 119 -12.41 -8.07 -12.24
N PHE A 120 -11.40 -7.25 -11.94
CA PHE A 120 -10.26 -7.65 -11.12
C PHE A 120 -10.66 -8.23 -9.74
N VAL A 121 -11.66 -7.62 -9.09
CA VAL A 121 -12.17 -8.11 -7.80
C VAL A 121 -12.91 -9.43 -7.97
N ASN A 122 -13.65 -9.61 -9.05
CA ASN A 122 -14.30 -10.88 -9.37
C ASN A 122 -13.26 -11.97 -9.66
N PHE A 123 -12.19 -11.64 -10.38
CA PHE A 123 -11.09 -12.57 -10.62
C PHE A 123 -10.40 -12.98 -9.30
N CYS A 124 -10.11 -12.02 -8.42
CA CYS A 124 -9.62 -12.32 -7.06
C CYS A 124 -10.56 -13.25 -6.28
N LYS A 125 -11.90 -13.11 -6.42
CA LYS A 125 -12.86 -14.01 -5.76
C LYS A 125 -12.78 -15.43 -6.33
N GLN A 126 -12.52 -15.58 -7.63
CA GLN A 126 -12.31 -16.89 -8.26
C GLN A 126 -11.02 -17.52 -7.73
N LEU A 127 -9.90 -16.78 -7.71
CA LEU A 127 -8.62 -17.26 -7.17
C LEU A 127 -8.67 -17.60 -5.68
N ASN A 128 -9.50 -16.91 -4.91
CA ASN A 128 -9.73 -17.25 -3.50
C ASN A 128 -10.43 -18.61 -3.32
N LYS A 129 -11.22 -19.06 -4.31
CA LYS A 129 -11.91 -20.35 -4.29
C LYS A 129 -11.01 -21.44 -4.88
N ASN A 130 -10.40 -21.14 -6.03
CA ASN A 130 -9.59 -22.06 -6.81
C ASN A 130 -8.19 -21.42 -7.03
N PRO A 131 -7.30 -21.51 -6.04
CA PRO A 131 -5.94 -20.98 -6.16
C PRO A 131 -5.15 -21.79 -7.20
N ASN A 132 -4.39 -21.10 -8.04
CA ASN A 132 -3.69 -21.67 -9.20
C ASN A 132 -2.23 -21.23 -9.31
N GLY A 133 -1.67 -20.61 -8.26
CA GLY A 133 -0.27 -20.19 -8.22
C GLY A 133 0.02 -18.83 -8.86
N LEU A 134 -0.96 -18.18 -9.49
CA LEU A 134 -0.76 -16.85 -10.08
C LEU A 134 -0.16 -15.87 -9.08
N GLU A 135 0.79 -15.10 -9.56
CA GLU A 135 1.42 -14.06 -8.78
C GLU A 135 0.46 -12.89 -8.57
N PHE A 136 0.54 -12.28 -7.40
CA PHE A 136 -0.17 -11.08 -7.01
C PHE A 136 0.81 -10.12 -6.37
N TRP A 137 0.87 -8.91 -6.91
CA TRP A 137 1.75 -7.88 -6.39
C TRP A 137 1.10 -6.50 -6.41
N PHE A 138 1.57 -5.63 -5.53
CA PHE A 138 0.99 -4.30 -5.37
C PHE A 138 1.98 -3.28 -4.83
N ILE A 139 1.70 -2.01 -5.13
CA ILE A 139 2.53 -0.88 -4.74
C ILE A 139 1.77 -0.04 -3.71
N VAL A 140 2.41 0.16 -2.56
CA VAL A 140 1.97 1.12 -1.54
C VAL A 140 2.82 2.39 -1.64
N LYS A 141 2.17 3.54 -1.81
CA LYS A 141 2.78 4.87 -1.76
C LYS A 141 2.03 5.71 -0.73
N ASN A 142 2.75 6.36 0.19
CA ASN A 142 2.16 7.18 1.26
C ASN A 142 1.07 6.41 2.05
N GLY A 143 1.35 5.15 2.39
CA GLY A 143 0.44 4.28 3.14
C GLY A 143 -0.81 3.81 2.40
N LYS A 144 -0.96 4.11 1.10
CA LYS A 144 -2.10 3.71 0.27
C LYS A 144 -1.67 2.86 -0.92
N VAL A 145 -2.48 1.85 -1.25
CA VAL A 145 -2.31 1.05 -2.46
C VAL A 145 -2.63 1.91 -3.67
N THR A 146 -1.71 1.95 -4.63
CA THR A 146 -1.82 2.76 -5.86
C THR A 146 -1.90 1.91 -7.11
N LYS A 147 -1.37 0.69 -7.07
CA LYS A 147 -1.40 -0.28 -8.15
C LYS A 147 -1.51 -1.68 -7.58
N VAL A 148 -2.29 -2.54 -8.24
CA VAL A 148 -2.41 -3.97 -7.96
C VAL A 148 -2.37 -4.71 -9.28
N VAL A 149 -1.65 -5.84 -9.30
CA VAL A 149 -1.49 -6.66 -10.49
C VAL A 149 -1.63 -8.14 -10.13
N ILE A 150 -2.30 -8.90 -10.99
CA ILE A 150 -2.22 -10.37 -11.03
C ILE A 150 -1.41 -10.73 -12.27
N SER A 151 -0.44 -11.64 -12.13
CA SER A 151 0.40 -12.08 -13.24
C SER A 151 0.54 -13.59 -13.31
N SER A 152 0.55 -14.10 -14.54
CA SER A 152 0.88 -15.50 -14.88
C SER A 152 2.34 -15.67 -15.21
#